data_AF-A0A7L4RTF5-F1
#
_entry.id   AF-A0A7L4RTF5-F1
#
_cell.length_a   1.000
_cell.length_b   1.000
_cell.length_c   1.000
_cell.angle_alpha   90.00
_cell.angle_beta   90.00
_cell.angle_gamma   90.00
#
_symmetry.space_group_name_H-M   'P 1'
#
loop_
_entity.id
_entity.type
_entity.pdbx_description
1 polymer ?
#
loop_
_entity_poly.entity_id
_entity_poly.type
_entity_poly.pdbx_seq_one_letter_code
_entity_poly.pdbx_strand_id
1 'polypeptide(L)' 'MELKDAYELSKKAIDDKRNLIVVGECSVKYHGRAASKLSSGERIVIIKQDGSFLVHQNKNMAAINYQPPKGVVS' A
#
# COMPACT_ATOMS: atom_id res chain seq x y z
N MET A 1 4.75 -9.20 16.55
CA MET A 1 3.59 -9.70 15.77
C MET A 1 4.15 -10.66 14.75
N GLU A 2 3.64 -11.88 14.71
CA GLU A 2 4.08 -12.87 13.72
C GLU A 2 3.56 -12.47 12.33
N LEU A 3 4.22 -12.93 11.27
CA LEU A 3 3.82 -12.61 9.89
C LEU A 3 2.37 -13.03 9.60
N LYS A 4 1.95 -14.15 10.19
CA LYS A 4 0.57 -14.65 10.07
C LYS A 4 -0.44 -13.69 10.67
N ASP A 5 -0.17 -13.14 11.86
CA ASP A 5 -1.06 -12.20 12.52
C ASP A 5 -1.17 -10.89 11.72
N ALA A 6 -0.04 -10.42 11.19
CA ALA A 6 0.01 -9.22 10.34
C ALA A 6 -0.83 -9.42 9.06
N TYR A 7 -0.73 -10.60 8.44
CA TYR A 7 -1.52 -10.96 7.27
C TYR A 7 -3.01 -11.00 7.57
N GLU A 8 -3.44 -11.72 8.63
CA GLU A 8 -4.85 -11.82 9.00
C GLU A 8 -5.44 -10.46 9.37
N LEU A 9 -4.69 -9.63 10.09
CA LEU A 9 -5.10 -8.26 10.42
C LEU A 9 -5.27 -7.40 9.17
N SER A 10 -4.32 -7.47 8.23
CA SER A 10 -4.34 -6.70 6.98
C SER A 10 -5.50 -7.13 6.09
N LYS A 11 -5.69 -8.45 5.94
CA LYS A 11 -6.78 -9.04 5.17
C LYS A 11 -8.13 -8.63 5.74
N LYS A 12 -8.32 -8.77 7.07
CA LYS A 12 -9.53 -8.32 7.74
C LYS A 12 -9.78 -6.83 7.56
N ALA A 13 -8.74 -6.00 7.62
CA ALA A 13 -8.87 -4.56 7.38
C ALA A 13 -9.33 -4.26 5.94
N ILE A 14 -8.83 -4.98 4.94
CA ILE A 14 -9.24 -4.84 3.54
C ILE A 14 -10.69 -5.29 3.35
N ASP A 15 -11.05 -6.48 3.86
CA ASP A 15 -12.40 -7.05 3.75
C ASP A 15 -13.46 -6.16 4.43
N ASP A 16 -13.13 -5.62 5.60
CA ASP A 16 -13.99 -4.72 6.37
C ASP A 16 -13.95 -3.26 5.86
N LYS A 17 -13.23 -2.97 4.76
CA LYS A 17 -13.00 -1.62 4.21
C LYS A 17 -12.52 -0.59 5.24
N ARG A 18 -11.61 -1.01 6.12
CA ARG A 18 -10.96 -0.15 7.11
C ARG A 18 -9.76 0.55 6.48
N ASN A 19 -9.40 1.72 7.04
CA ASN A 19 -8.11 2.32 6.73
C ASN A 19 -6.99 1.44 7.29
N LEU A 20 -6.01 1.10 6.46
CA LEU A 20 -4.84 0.29 6.79
C LEU A 20 -3.57 1.07 6.48
N ILE A 21 -2.64 1.08 7.42
CA ILE A 21 -1.30 1.64 7.25
C ILE A 21 -0.30 0.52 7.52
N VAL A 22 0.57 0.24 6.56
CA VAL A 22 1.68 -0.70 6.69
C VAL A 22 2.97 0.08 6.56
N VAL A 23 3.88 -0.09 7.51
CA VAL A 23 5.20 0.55 7.53
C VAL A 23 6.25 -0.55 7.53
N GLY A 24 7.19 -0.46 6.59
CA GLY A 24 8.29 -1.42 6.53
C GLY A 24 9.03 -1.38 5.21
N GLU A 25 10.02 -2.25 5.10
CA GLU A 25 10.78 -2.43 3.87
C GLU A 25 9.96 -3.18 2.83
N CYS A 26 9.82 -2.61 1.63
CA CYS A 26 9.19 -3.31 0.51
C CYS A 26 9.77 -2.86 -0.83
N SER A 27 9.44 -3.58 -1.90
CA SER A 27 9.69 -3.16 -3.27
C SER A 27 8.35 -2.95 -3.98
N VAL A 28 8.33 -2.09 -5.00
CA VAL A 28 7.09 -1.76 -5.72
C VAL A 28 7.26 -2.05 -7.20
N LYS A 29 6.29 -2.76 -7.77
CA LYS A 29 6.15 -2.92 -9.22
C LYS A 29 4.80 -2.33 -9.61
N TYR A 30 4.82 -1.29 -10.42
CA TYR A 30 3.62 -0.65 -10.94
C TYR A 30 3.51 -0.90 -12.44
N HIS A 31 2.30 -1.24 -12.89
CA HIS A 31 1.98 -1.42 -14.29
C HIS A 31 0.61 -0.78 -14.59
N GLY A 32 0.56 0.05 -15.63
CA GLY A 32 -0.63 0.80 -16.02
C GLY A 32 -0.34 1.68 -17.22
N ARG A 33 -0.74 2.96 -17.18
CA ARG A 33 -0.41 3.95 -18.24
C ARG A 33 1.09 4.15 -18.43
N ALA A 34 1.86 3.87 -17.39
CA ALA A 34 3.31 3.76 -17.40
C ALA A 34 3.71 2.50 -16.62
N ALA A 35 4.98 2.13 -16.69
CA ALA A 35 5.57 1.08 -15.85
C ALA A 35 6.69 1.68 -15.01
N SER A 36 6.72 1.33 -13.71
CA SER A 36 7.80 1.75 -12.82
C SER A 36 8.17 0.63 -11.84
N LYS A 37 9.43 0.62 -11.42
CA LYS A 37 9.92 -0.27 -10.37
C LYS A 37 10.64 0.57 -9.32
N LEU A 38 10.34 0.31 -8.06
CA LEU A 38 11.10 0.83 -6.94
C LEU A 38 11.79 -0.35 -6.25
N SER A 39 13.10 -0.23 -6.07
CA SER A 39 13.92 -1.22 -5.33
C SER A 39 13.47 -1.34 -3.88
N SER A 40 14.10 -2.24 -3.13
CA SER A 40 13.89 -2.34 -1.68
C SER A 40 14.10 -1.00 -0.97
N GLY A 41 13.41 -0.80 0.14
CA GLY A 41 13.52 0.39 0.98
C GLY A 41 12.30 0.60 1.88
N GLU A 42 12.46 1.41 2.92
CA GLU A 42 11.40 1.71 3.88
C GLU A 42 10.32 2.60 3.25
N ARG A 43 9.05 2.18 3.39
CA ARG A 43 7.89 2.84 2.80
C ARG A 43 6.72 2.80 3.78
N ILE A 44 5.81 3.75 3.57
CA ILE A 44 4.48 3.74 4.18
C ILE A 44 3.48 3.41 3.07
N VAL A 45 2.74 2.31 3.24
CA VAL A 45 1.62 1.94 2.38
C VAL A 45 0.33 2.29 3.10
N ILE A 46 -0.52 3.08 2.44
CA ILE A 46 -1.83 3.51 2.97
C ILE A 46 -2.91 2.97 2.04
N ILE A 47 -3.83 2.20 2.61
CA ILE A 47 -5.06 1.76 1.95
C ILE A 47 -6.23 2.43 2.65
N LYS A 48 -7.04 3.17 1.89
CA LYS A 48 -8.23 3.85 2.42
C LYS A 48 -9.49 3.02 2.19
N GLN A 49 -10.52 3.30 2.98
CA GLN A 49 -11.86 2.68 2.88
C GLN A 49 -12.49 2.76 1.47
N ASP A 50 -12.11 3.75 0.66
CA ASP A 50 -12.60 3.94 -0.71
C ASP A 50 -11.80 3.16 -1.77
N GLY A 51 -10.82 2.36 -1.35
CA GLY A 51 -9.93 1.61 -2.24
C GLY A 51 -8.74 2.41 -2.77
N SER A 52 -8.54 3.66 -2.34
CA SER A 52 -7.32 4.40 -2.67
C SER A 52 -6.10 3.70 -2.06
N PHE A 53 -5.08 3.45 -2.88
CA PHE A 53 -3.83 2.82 -2.48
C PHE A 53 -2.68 3.80 -2.70
N LEU A 54 -1.93 4.12 -1.66
CA LEU A 54 -0.85 5.11 -1.70
C LEU A 54 0.45 4.49 -1.18
N VAL A 55 1.57 4.77 -1.86
CA VAL A 55 2.91 4.44 -1.37
C VAL A 55 3.69 5.73 -1.17
N HIS A 56 4.13 5.97 0.06
CA HIS A 56 5.02 7.08 0.41
C HIS A 56 6.45 6.60 0.68
N GLN A 57 7.41 7.46 0.35
CA GLN A 57 8.81 7.34 0.78
C GLN A 57 9.08 8.32 1.92
N ASN A 58 10.29 8.30 2.46
CA ASN A 58 10.78 9.23 3.49
C ASN A 58 10.98 10.68 3.02
N LYS A 59 10.63 11.01 1.77
CA LYS A 59 10.81 12.33 1.16
C LYS A 59 9.60 12.68 0.30
N ASN A 60 9.43 13.98 0.10
CA ASN A 60 8.33 14.61 -0.64
C ASN A 60 6.95 14.43 0.00
N MET A 61 6.08 15.40 -0.25
CA MET A 61 4.70 15.38 0.25
C MET A 61 3.80 14.40 -0.49
N ALA A 62 4.05 14.15 -1.78
CA ALA A 62 3.20 13.32 -2.62
C ALA A 62 3.56 11.83 -2.53
N ALA A 63 2.57 10.95 -2.69
CA ALA A 63 2.79 9.52 -2.87
C ALA A 63 3.58 9.26 -4.16
N ILE A 64 4.58 8.38 -4.10
CA ILE A 64 5.40 8.04 -5.27
C ILE A 64 4.66 7.11 -6.25
N ASN A 65 3.80 6.24 -5.73
CA ASN A 65 2.86 5.44 -6.52
C ASN A 65 1.49 5.52 -5.86
N TYR A 66 0.44 5.62 -6.67
CA TYR A 66 -0.93 5.63 -6.19
C TYR A 66 -1.89 4.97 -7.16
N GLN A 67 -2.97 4.40 -6.62
CA GLN A 67 -4.17 3.99 -7.34
C GLN A 67 -5.34 4.85 -6.85
N PRO A 68 -6.15 5.45 -7.75
CA PRO A 68 -7.32 6.22 -7.36
C PRO A 68 -8.39 5.36 -6.64
N PRO A 69 -9.42 5.98 -6.05
CA PRO A 69 -10.53 5.27 -5.44
C PRO A 69 -11.16 4.22 -6.36
N LYS A 70 -11.85 3.25 -5.75
CA LYS A 70 -12.51 2.10 -6.40
C LYS A 70 -11.54 1.04 -6.95
N GLY A 71 -10.26 1.10 -6.58
CA GLY A 71 -9.31 0.01 -6.80
C GLY A 71 -9.68 -1.22 -5.97
N VAL A 72 -9.44 -2.41 -6.52
CA VAL A 72 -9.51 -3.68 -5.78
C VAL A 72 -8.15 -3.90 -5.12
N VAL A 73 -8.16 -4.16 -3.82
CA VAL A 73 -6.97 -4.49 -3.01
C VAL A 73 -7.15 -5.92 -2.50
N SER A 74 -6.08 -6.71 -2.52
CA SER A 74 -6.07 -8.14 -2.16
C SER A 74 -4.82 -8.51 -1.40
#